data_AF-A0A2V8WVC6-F1
#
_entry.id   AF-A0A2V8WVC6-F1
#
_cell.length_a   1.000
_cell.length_b   1.000
_cell.length_c   1.000
_cell.angle_alpha   90.00
_cell.angle_beta   90.00
_cell.angle_gamma   90.00
#
_symmetry.space_group_name_H-M   'P 1'
#
loop_
_entity.id
_entity.type
_entity.pdbx_description
1 polymer ?
#
loop_
_entity_poly.entity_id
_entity_poly.type
_entity_poly.pdbx_seq_one_letter_code
_entity_poly.pdbx_strand_id
1 'polypeptide(L)'
;MSKKPVDPFSEIEGRTRAICYNQARNGGKAMAEQNFENHGKFVPAFHFFVMPVAAINFGWEIYRWKAGEFTLAGFESMLLAAALLIGFLYARLFALRVQDRIIRLEERVRCQRLLPADLQPRIAEFTAGQLVALRFASDAELPALARKVLDEKLTERNAIKKLAKNWKPDYLRA
;
A
#
# COMPACT_ATOMS: atom_id res chain seq x y z
N MET A 1 14.06 -47.43 -3.96
CA MET A 1 12.93 -46.48 -4.09
C MET A 1 13.43 -45.25 -4.83
N SER A 2 13.25 -45.20 -6.15
CA SER A 2 13.72 -44.10 -7.00
C SER A 2 12.73 -42.94 -6.94
N LYS A 3 13.11 -41.80 -6.36
CA LYS A 3 12.30 -40.58 -6.39
C LYS A 3 12.39 -40.01 -7.81
N LYS A 4 11.27 -40.03 -8.53
CA LYS A 4 11.16 -39.32 -9.82
C LYS A 4 11.39 -37.82 -9.61
N PRO A 5 12.12 -37.13 -10.50
CA PRO A 5 12.30 -35.69 -10.40
C PRO A 5 10.96 -34.97 -10.61
N VAL A 6 10.63 -34.08 -9.69
CA VAL A 6 9.44 -33.20 -9.80
C VAL A 6 9.77 -32.14 -10.84
N ASP A 7 8.94 -32.07 -11.89
CA ASP A 7 9.04 -31.04 -12.92
C ASP A 7 8.79 -29.65 -12.31
N PRO A 8 9.75 -28.72 -12.36
CA PRO A 8 9.60 -27.35 -11.84
C PRO A 8 8.41 -26.60 -12.46
N PHE A 9 8.03 -26.91 -13.70
CA PHE A 9 6.90 -26.25 -14.37
C PHE A 9 5.55 -26.64 -13.77
N SER A 10 5.39 -27.90 -13.35
CA SER A 10 4.16 -28.36 -12.68
C SER A 10 3.89 -27.64 -11.35
N GLU A 11 4.95 -27.25 -10.63
CA GLU A 11 4.84 -26.52 -9.36
C GLU A 11 4.48 -25.03 -9.57
N ILE A 12 4.95 -24.44 -10.68
CA ILE A 12 4.62 -23.08 -11.10
C ILE A 12 3.16 -22.99 -11.57
N GLU A 13 2.68 -23.97 -12.36
CA GLU A 13 1.27 -24.04 -12.74
C GLU A 13 0.35 -24.23 -11.53
N GLY A 14 0.76 -25.08 -10.58
CA GLY A 14 0.03 -25.28 -9.32
C GLY A 14 -0.10 -24.00 -8.49
N ARG A 15 0.97 -23.22 -8.37
CA ARG A 15 0.94 -21.90 -7.71
C ARG A 15 0.07 -20.90 -8.46
N THR A 16 0.18 -20.84 -9.78
CA THR A 16 -0.64 -19.94 -10.61
C THR A 16 -2.13 -20.27 -10.47
N ARG A 17 -2.50 -21.56 -10.49
CA ARG A 17 -3.88 -22.02 -10.25
C ARG A 17 -4.37 -21.73 -8.83
N ALA A 18 -3.51 -21.86 -7.81
CA ALA A 18 -3.86 -21.51 -6.43
C ALA A 18 -4.10 -20.00 -6.24
N ILE A 19 -3.35 -19.15 -6.95
CA ILE A 19 -3.57 -17.70 -6.97
C ILE A 19 -4.91 -17.37 -7.64
N CYS A 20 -5.22 -17.99 -8.78
CA CYS A 20 -6.50 -17.81 -9.46
C CYS A 20 -7.70 -18.33 -8.63
N TYR A 21 -7.51 -19.42 -7.88
CA TYR A 21 -8.57 -20.01 -7.04
C TYR A 21 -8.92 -19.12 -5.84
N ASN A 22 -7.94 -18.48 -5.19
CA ASN A 22 -8.20 -17.56 -4.08
C ASN A 22 -8.97 -16.29 -4.51
N GLN A 23 -8.82 -15.86 -5.76
CA GLN A 23 -9.52 -14.70 -6.31
C GLN A 23 -11.02 -14.97 -6.54
N ALA A 24 -11.39 -16.22 -6.88
CA ALA A 24 -12.79 -16.63 -7.07
C ALA A 24 -13.53 -16.86 -5.74
N ARG A 25 -12.83 -17.27 -4.67
CA ARG A 25 -13.44 -17.57 -3.35
C ARG A 25 -13.94 -16.33 -2.59
N ASN A 26 -13.50 -15.13 -2.97
CA ASN A 26 -13.97 -13.88 -2.38
C ASN A 26 -15.30 -13.37 -2.93
N GLY A 27 -15.96 -14.13 -3.82
CA GLY A 27 -17.29 -13.83 -4.32
C GLY A 27 -17.27 -12.60 -5.23
N GLY A 28 -17.77 -12.74 -6.46
CA GLY A 28 -18.03 -11.64 -7.36
C GLY A 28 -19.09 -10.68 -6.83
N LYS A 29 -18.83 -9.99 -5.72
CA LYS A 29 -19.49 -8.72 -5.43
C LYS A 29 -18.99 -7.77 -6.49
N ALA A 30 -19.90 -7.13 -7.22
CA ALA A 30 -19.56 -5.98 -8.04
C ALA A 30 -18.93 -4.95 -7.11
N MET A 31 -17.60 -4.93 -7.09
CA MET A 31 -16.83 -4.07 -6.21
C MET A 31 -17.02 -2.65 -6.73
N ALA A 32 -17.42 -1.74 -5.84
CA ALA A 32 -17.66 -0.35 -6.19
C ALA A 32 -16.48 0.21 -7.00
N GLU A 33 -16.81 0.87 -8.11
CA GLU A 33 -15.83 1.51 -8.98
C GLU A 33 -14.99 2.50 -8.15
N GLN A 34 -13.67 2.39 -8.29
CA GLN A 34 -12.77 3.27 -7.55
C GLN A 34 -12.68 4.62 -8.25
N ASN A 35 -12.65 5.69 -7.47
CA ASN A 35 -12.48 7.05 -7.94
C ASN A 35 -11.64 7.87 -6.95
N PHE A 36 -11.42 9.14 -7.26
CA PHE A 36 -10.63 10.04 -6.43
C PHE A 36 -11.14 10.13 -4.98
N GLU A 37 -12.43 9.98 -4.73
CA GLU A 37 -13.04 10.14 -3.41
C GLU A 37 -12.93 8.86 -2.56
N ASN A 38 -12.98 7.68 -3.18
CA ASN A 38 -13.08 6.39 -2.47
C ASN A 38 -11.84 5.48 -2.58
N HIS A 39 -10.72 6.01 -3.08
CA HIS A 39 -9.47 5.24 -3.28
C HIS A 39 -8.78 4.84 -1.98
N GLY A 40 -8.96 5.61 -0.90
CA GLY A 40 -8.44 5.30 0.43
C GLY A 40 -9.29 4.24 1.14
N LYS A 41 -8.65 3.33 1.87
CA LYS A 41 -9.34 2.30 2.66
C LYS A 41 -8.88 2.33 4.11
N PHE A 42 -9.84 2.35 5.03
CA PHE A 42 -9.59 2.13 6.45
C PHE A 42 -9.81 0.66 6.79
N VAL A 43 -8.92 0.10 7.60
CA VAL A 43 -9.09 -1.24 8.21
C VAL A 43 -9.71 -1.04 9.58
N PRO A 44 -10.99 -1.42 9.79
CA PRO A 44 -11.70 -1.04 11.01
C PRO A 44 -11.05 -1.51 12.30
N ALA A 45 -10.62 -2.78 12.33
CA ALA A 45 -9.94 -3.36 13.48
C ALA A 45 -8.64 -2.60 13.85
N PHE A 46 -7.90 -2.08 12.87
CA PHE A 46 -6.67 -1.35 13.14
C PHE A 46 -6.95 0.11 13.52
N HIS A 47 -7.73 0.83 12.70
CA HIS A 47 -7.89 2.28 12.81
C HIS A 47 -8.92 2.71 13.88
N PHE A 48 -9.94 1.89 14.14
CA PHE A 48 -11.01 2.22 15.09
C PHE A 48 -10.98 1.37 16.36
N PHE A 49 -10.06 0.41 16.46
CA PHE A 49 -9.87 -0.39 17.68
C PHE A 49 -8.42 -0.37 18.18
N VAL A 50 -7.47 -1.00 17.48
CA VAL A 50 -6.08 -1.12 17.96
C VAL A 50 -5.44 0.25 18.22
N MET A 51 -5.50 1.18 17.26
CA MET A 51 -4.87 2.50 17.40
C MET A 51 -5.51 3.35 18.50
N PRO A 52 -6.85 3.51 18.59
CA PRO A 52 -7.48 4.24 19.69
C PRO A 52 -7.22 3.61 21.06
N VAL A 53 -7.31 2.29 21.19
CA VAL A 53 -7.07 1.59 22.47
C VAL A 53 -5.63 1.77 22.93
N ALA A 54 -4.66 1.63 22.03
CA ALA A 54 -3.24 1.88 22.35
C ALA A 54 -3.00 3.33 22.79
N ALA A 55 -3.63 4.30 22.13
CA ALA A 55 -3.52 5.72 22.50
C ALA A 55 -4.16 6.03 23.87
N ILE A 56 -5.35 5.45 24.14
CA ILE A 56 -6.02 5.58 25.44
C ILE A 56 -5.17 4.95 26.55
N ASN A 57 -4.64 3.75 26.33
CA ASN A 57 -3.77 3.09 27.29
C ASN A 57 -2.51 3.93 27.59
N PHE A 58 -1.85 4.46 26.55
CA PHE A 58 -0.68 5.32 26.74
C PHE A 58 -1.04 6.62 27.50
N GLY A 59 -2.15 7.28 27.16
CA GLY A 59 -2.61 8.46 27.88
C GLY A 59 -3.00 8.17 29.35
N TRP A 60 -3.57 7.00 29.60
CA TRP A 60 -3.92 6.53 30.94
C TRP A 60 -2.69 6.29 31.81
N GLU A 61 -1.64 5.66 31.27
CA GLU A 61 -0.38 5.49 32.00
C GLU A 61 0.29 6.85 32.28
N ILE A 62 0.26 7.79 31.33
CA ILE A 62 0.71 9.18 31.56
C ILE A 62 -0.03 9.83 32.73
N TYR A 63 -1.35 9.71 32.76
CA TYR A 63 -2.15 10.26 33.85
C TYR A 63 -1.80 9.63 35.20
N ARG A 64 -1.73 8.29 35.26
CA ARG A 64 -1.37 7.55 36.48
C ARG A 64 -0.01 7.93 37.03
N TRP A 65 0.97 8.08 36.14
CA TRP A 65 2.32 8.48 36.53
C TRP A 65 2.40 9.91 37.07
N LYS A 66 1.56 10.82 36.54
CA LYS A 66 1.48 12.21 37.04
C LYS A 66 0.68 12.36 38.33
N ALA A 67 -0.36 11.55 38.51
CA ALA A 67 -1.29 11.65 39.64
C ALA A 67 -0.83 10.85 40.88
N GLY A 68 0.05 9.86 40.70
CA GLY A 68 0.56 9.00 41.78
C GLY A 68 2.00 9.30 42.18
N GLU A 69 2.47 8.58 43.20
CA GLU A 69 3.89 8.55 43.54
C GLU A 69 4.70 7.72 42.52
N PHE A 70 5.99 8.06 42.38
CA PHE A 70 6.87 7.32 41.49
C PHE A 70 7.01 5.86 41.96
N THR A 71 6.64 4.93 41.09
CA THR A 71 6.79 3.48 41.31
C THR A 71 7.46 2.84 40.10
N LEU A 72 8.32 1.84 40.36
CA LEU A 72 8.97 1.06 39.31
C LEU A 72 7.93 0.37 38.39
N ALA A 73 6.86 -0.17 38.96
CA ALA A 73 5.78 -0.81 38.20
C ALA A 73 5.02 0.17 37.29
N GLY A 74 4.79 1.41 37.75
CA GLY A 74 4.18 2.45 36.93
C GLY A 74 5.07 2.88 35.77
N PHE A 75 6.38 2.99 36.01
CA PHE A 75 7.36 3.28 34.96
C PHE A 75 7.46 2.15 33.92
N GLU A 76 7.50 0.89 34.35
CA GLU A 76 7.46 -0.27 33.46
C GLU A 76 6.20 -0.26 32.58
N SER A 77 5.03 -0.02 33.18
CA SER A 77 3.74 0.03 32.47
C SER A 77 3.73 1.14 31.41
N MET A 78 4.26 2.33 31.74
CA MET A 78 4.43 3.43 30.80
C MET A 78 5.33 3.06 29.62
N LEU A 79 6.50 2.47 29.90
CA LEU A 79 7.45 2.07 28.87
C LEU A 79 6.85 1.03 27.93
N LEU A 80 6.13 0.05 28.46
CA LEU A 80 5.44 -0.95 27.67
C LEU A 80 4.35 -0.32 26.79
N ALA A 81 3.53 0.57 27.34
CA ALA A 81 2.51 1.29 26.57
C ALA A 81 3.13 2.13 25.44
N ALA A 82 4.23 2.83 25.71
CA ALA A 82 4.99 3.55 24.70
C ALA A 82 5.54 2.63 23.61
N ALA A 83 6.16 1.51 24.01
CA ALA A 83 6.73 0.53 23.10
C ALA A 83 5.68 -0.09 22.18
N LEU A 84 4.50 -0.43 22.71
CA LEU A 84 3.38 -0.94 21.92
C LEU A 84 2.86 0.10 20.93
N LEU A 85 2.62 1.33 21.37
CA LEU A 85 2.12 2.40 20.50
C LEU A 85 3.10 2.71 19.36
N ILE A 86 4.38 2.88 19.69
CA ILE A 86 5.45 3.09 18.70
C ILE A 86 5.58 1.86 17.79
N GLY A 87 5.50 0.65 18.36
CA GLY A 87 5.55 -0.60 17.61
C GLY A 87 4.46 -0.71 16.55
N PHE A 88 3.20 -0.40 16.89
CA PHE A 88 2.09 -0.40 15.93
C PHE A 88 2.27 0.65 14.82
N LEU A 89 2.75 1.85 15.17
CA LEU A 89 3.05 2.89 14.19
C LEU A 89 4.14 2.46 13.21
N TYR A 90 5.26 1.92 13.71
CA TYR A 90 6.35 1.45 12.86
C TYR A 90 5.96 0.24 12.02
N ALA A 91 5.18 -0.70 12.56
CA ALA A 91 4.66 -1.83 11.78
C ALA A 91 3.84 -1.33 10.57
N ARG A 92 2.99 -0.31 10.76
CA ARG A 92 2.23 0.31 9.66
C ARG A 92 3.14 1.04 8.67
N LEU A 93 4.12 1.81 9.15
CA LEU A 93 5.07 2.53 8.29
C LEU A 93 5.95 1.58 7.45
N PHE A 94 6.39 0.47 8.02
CA PHE A 94 7.17 -0.54 7.30
C PHE A 94 6.35 -1.21 6.21
N ALA A 95 5.11 -1.60 6.52
CA ALA A 95 4.20 -2.18 5.52
C ALA A 95 3.94 -1.19 4.35
N LEU A 96 3.68 0.08 4.65
CA LEU A 96 3.48 1.11 3.62
C LEU A 96 4.74 1.35 2.77
N ARG A 97 5.93 1.37 3.39
CA ARG A 97 7.19 1.51 2.63
C ARG A 97 7.47 0.33 1.72
N VAL A 98 7.18 -0.90 2.15
CA VAL A 98 7.31 -2.09 1.29
C VAL A 98 6.32 -2.02 0.14
N GLN A 99 5.08 -1.64 0.42
CA GLN A 99 4.05 -1.45 -0.61
C GLN A 99 4.46 -0.39 -1.64
N ASP A 100 4.92 0.79 -1.21
CA ASP A 100 5.38 1.85 -2.11
C ASP A 100 6.56 1.41 -2.98
N ARG A 101 7.49 0.59 -2.44
CA ARG A 101 8.59 0.03 -3.21
C ARG A 101 8.11 -0.95 -4.28
N ILE A 102 7.13 -1.79 -3.95
CA ILE A 102 6.53 -2.75 -4.89
C ILE A 102 5.76 -2.00 -5.98
N ILE A 103 4.87 -1.06 -5.61
CA ILE A 103 4.11 -0.23 -6.56
C ILE A 103 5.07 0.50 -7.51
N ARG A 104 6.16 1.07 -7.00
CA ARG A 104 7.17 1.73 -7.84
C ARG A 104 7.78 0.78 -8.87
N LEU A 105 8.04 -0.47 -8.51
CA LEU A 105 8.60 -1.47 -9.43
C LEU A 105 7.55 -1.89 -10.48
N GLU A 106 6.34 -2.20 -10.03
CA GLU A 106 5.23 -2.59 -10.90
C GLU A 106 4.91 -1.50 -11.93
N GLU A 107 4.78 -0.25 -11.48
CA GLU A 107 4.48 0.88 -12.36
C GLU A 107 5.67 1.20 -13.28
N ARG A 108 6.92 1.03 -12.85
CA ARG A 108 8.07 1.16 -13.77
C ARG A 108 8.04 0.12 -14.89
N VAL A 109 7.75 -1.14 -14.56
CA VAL A 109 7.62 -2.20 -15.57
C VAL A 109 6.43 -1.94 -16.50
N ARG A 110 5.31 -1.45 -15.95
CA ARG A 110 4.13 -1.07 -16.75
C ARG A 110 4.44 0.10 -17.68
N CYS A 111 5.12 1.14 -17.18
CA CYS A 111 5.62 2.26 -17.95
C CYS A 111 6.53 1.78 -19.09
N GLN A 112 7.48 0.89 -18.84
CA GLN A 112 8.36 0.34 -19.89
C GLN A 112 7.59 -0.40 -21.00
N ARG A 113 6.43 -0.99 -20.70
CA ARG A 113 5.62 -1.71 -21.70
C ARG A 113 4.70 -0.80 -22.51
N LEU A 114 4.18 0.26 -21.88
CA LEU A 114 3.11 1.08 -22.45
C LEU A 114 3.60 2.43 -22.99
N LEU A 115 4.74 2.93 -22.52
CA LEU A 115 5.25 4.23 -22.95
C LEU A 115 5.88 4.16 -24.34
N PRO A 116 5.64 5.17 -25.19
CA PRO A 116 6.32 5.32 -26.47
C PRO A 116 7.82 5.55 -26.27
N ALA A 117 8.61 5.26 -27.32
CA ALA A 117 10.07 5.25 -27.27
C ALA A 117 10.70 6.57 -26.80
N ASP A 118 10.04 7.70 -27.02
CA ASP A 118 10.50 9.03 -26.59
C ASP A 118 10.42 9.23 -25.07
N LEU A 119 9.47 8.57 -24.38
CA LEU A 119 9.31 8.68 -22.93
C LEU A 119 10.07 7.61 -22.15
N GLN A 120 10.52 6.54 -22.80
CA GLN A 120 11.33 5.47 -22.19
C GLN A 120 12.56 5.97 -21.43
N PRO A 121 13.43 6.85 -21.98
CA PRO A 121 14.59 7.35 -21.25
C PRO A 121 14.20 8.21 -20.04
N ARG A 122 13.00 8.81 -20.06
CA ARG A 122 12.49 9.70 -19.01
C ARG A 122 11.81 8.95 -17.85
N ILE A 123 11.66 7.63 -17.92
CA ILE A 123 11.03 6.84 -16.84
C ILE A 123 11.76 7.01 -15.50
N ALA A 124 13.07 7.22 -15.53
CA ALA A 124 13.87 7.46 -14.33
C ALA A 124 13.57 8.81 -13.65
N GLU A 125 13.02 9.78 -14.38
CA GLU A 125 12.64 11.11 -13.85
C GLU A 125 11.44 11.03 -12.90
N PHE A 126 10.61 9.99 -13.01
CA PHE A 126 9.45 9.85 -12.14
C PHE A 126 9.85 9.57 -10.68
N THR A 127 9.33 10.40 -9.79
CA THR A 127 9.36 10.16 -8.36
C THR A 127 8.44 8.99 -7.99
N ALA A 128 8.73 8.35 -6.85
CA ALA A 128 7.85 7.28 -6.33
C ALA A 128 6.41 7.76 -6.13
N GLY A 129 6.22 9.03 -5.73
CA GLY A 129 4.89 9.60 -5.53
C GLY A 129 4.09 9.76 -6.82
N GLN A 130 4.74 10.19 -7.90
CA GLN A 130 4.11 10.28 -9.22
C GLN A 130 3.71 8.90 -9.73
N LEU A 131 4.59 7.89 -9.62
CA LEU A 131 4.27 6.52 -10.02
C LEU A 131 3.09 5.95 -9.24
N VAL A 132 3.05 6.17 -7.92
CA VAL A 132 1.91 5.77 -7.07
C VAL A 132 0.61 6.48 -7.49
N ALA A 133 0.66 7.69 -8.02
CA ALA A 133 -0.52 8.37 -8.54
C ALA A 133 -0.93 7.83 -9.92
N LEU A 134 0.02 7.54 -10.80
CA LEU A 134 -0.21 6.98 -12.15
C LEU A 134 -0.81 5.57 -12.14
N ARG A 135 -0.64 4.81 -11.05
CA ARG A 135 -1.22 3.47 -10.90
C ARG A 135 -2.75 3.43 -11.09
N PHE A 136 -3.42 4.54 -10.81
CA PHE A 136 -4.88 4.67 -10.92
C PHE A 136 -5.34 4.96 -12.35
N ALA A 137 -4.46 5.44 -13.23
CA ALA A 137 -4.81 5.67 -14.62
C ALA A 137 -4.92 4.35 -15.39
N SER A 138 -5.85 4.27 -16.35
CA SER A 138 -5.97 3.13 -17.26
C SER A 138 -4.76 3.00 -18.19
N ASP A 139 -4.54 1.81 -18.77
CA ASP A 139 -3.42 1.57 -19.68
C ASP A 139 -3.50 2.42 -20.95
N ALA A 140 -4.71 2.75 -21.40
CA ALA A 140 -4.95 3.57 -22.59
C ALA A 140 -4.56 5.04 -22.40
N GLU A 141 -4.78 5.61 -21.20
CA GLU A 141 -4.48 7.03 -20.94
C GLU A 141 -3.11 7.25 -20.29
N LEU A 142 -2.45 6.18 -19.81
CA LEU A 142 -1.16 6.25 -19.12
C LEU A 142 -0.09 7.01 -19.91
N PRO A 143 0.14 6.77 -21.22
CA PRO A 143 1.21 7.46 -21.95
C PRO A 143 0.98 8.97 -22.06
N ALA A 144 -0.27 9.39 -22.32
CA ALA A 144 -0.63 10.80 -22.40
C ALA A 144 -0.51 11.49 -21.04
N LEU A 145 -0.96 10.83 -19.97
CA LEU A 145 -0.85 11.37 -18.62
C LEU A 145 0.61 11.45 -18.15
N ALA A 146 1.40 10.42 -18.43
CA ALA A 146 2.82 10.38 -18.11
C ALA A 146 3.59 11.53 -18.77
N ARG A 147 3.32 11.80 -20.06
CA ARG A 147 3.88 12.96 -20.76
C ARG A 147 3.51 14.27 -20.05
N LYS A 148 2.23 14.45 -19.74
CA LYS A 148 1.75 15.65 -19.05
C LYS A 148 2.43 15.85 -17.68
N VAL A 149 2.56 14.78 -16.90
CA VAL A 149 3.24 14.83 -15.58
C VAL A 149 4.68 15.27 -15.71
N LEU A 150 5.40 14.78 -16.73
CA LEU A 150 6.80 15.11 -16.98
C LEU A 150 6.99 16.52 -17.56
N ASP A 151 6.12 16.94 -18.47
CA ASP A 151 6.23 18.23 -19.16
C ASP A 151 5.79 19.39 -18.27
N GLU A 152 4.69 19.21 -17.52
CA GLU A 152 4.20 20.20 -16.55
C GLU A 152 4.87 20.09 -15.17
N LYS A 153 5.83 19.15 -15.01
CA LYS A 153 6.56 18.89 -13.76
C LYS A 153 5.64 18.75 -12.54
N LEU A 154 4.54 18.03 -12.69
CA LEU A 154 3.53 17.87 -11.64
C LEU A 154 4.11 17.08 -10.47
N THR A 155 4.33 17.73 -9.33
CA THR A 155 4.84 17.09 -8.09
C THR A 155 3.73 16.55 -7.22
N GLU A 156 2.54 17.15 -7.28
CA GLU A 156 1.43 16.86 -6.38
C GLU A 156 0.65 15.61 -6.79
N ARG A 157 0.71 14.56 -5.95
CA ARG A 157 0.02 13.28 -6.21
C ARG A 157 -1.48 13.45 -6.44
N ASN A 158 -2.11 14.34 -5.68
CA ASN A 158 -3.56 14.58 -5.79
C ASN A 158 -3.94 15.24 -7.11
N ALA A 159 -3.09 16.12 -7.64
CA ALA A 159 -3.31 16.72 -8.96
C ALA A 159 -3.28 15.66 -10.06
N ILE A 160 -2.30 14.74 -9.99
CA ILE A 160 -2.16 13.64 -10.96
C ILE A 160 -3.36 12.69 -10.90
N LYS A 161 -3.81 12.30 -9.70
CA LYS A 161 -4.98 11.44 -9.53
C LYS A 161 -6.26 12.09 -10.09
N LYS A 162 -6.43 13.41 -9.96
CA LYS A 162 -7.58 14.14 -10.52
C LYS A 162 -7.59 14.19 -12.05
N LEU A 163 -6.41 14.05 -12.68
CA LEU A 163 -6.29 14.03 -14.14
C LEU A 163 -6.65 12.67 -14.76
N ALA A 164 -6.64 11.58 -13.96
CA ALA A 164 -7.04 10.26 -14.42
C ALA A 164 -8.57 10.22 -14.65
N LYS A 165 -8.99 9.86 -15.86
CA LYS A 165 -10.41 9.78 -16.23
C LYS A 165 -10.95 8.38 -16.03
N ASN A 166 -10.20 7.37 -16.47
CA ASN A 166 -10.61 5.97 -16.40
C ASN A 166 -9.85 5.26 -15.29
N TRP A 167 -10.49 5.16 -14.13
CA TRP A 167 -9.84 4.63 -12.95
C TRP A 167 -9.69 3.11 -12.98
N LYS A 168 -8.45 2.65 -12.85
CA LYS A 168 -8.13 1.24 -12.66
C LYS A 168 -8.29 0.89 -11.18
N PRO A 169 -9.10 -0.14 -10.82
CA PRO A 169 -9.44 -0.40 -9.42
C PRO A 169 -8.27 -0.65 -8.45
N ASP A 170 -7.58 -1.76 -8.29
CA ASP A 170 -6.73 -2.07 -7.10
C ASP A 170 -7.52 -2.46 -5.84
N TYR A 171 -7.89 -3.74 -5.81
CA TYR A 171 -8.60 -4.38 -4.72
C TYR A 171 -7.68 -4.90 -3.61
N LEU A 172 -6.36 -4.87 -3.78
CA LEU A 172 -5.36 -5.36 -2.81
C LEU A 172 -4.87 -4.25 -1.86
N ARG A 173 -5.67 -3.20 -1.69
CA ARG A 173 -5.43 -2.10 -0.73
C ARG A 173 -5.75 -2.49 0.72
N ALA A 174 -4.90 -2.03 1.64
CA ALA A 174 -4.98 -2.26 3.09
C ALA A 174 -4.80 -0.96 3.88
#